data_AF-A0AAV4VQ22-F1
#
_entry.id   AF-A0AAV4VQ22-F1
#
_cell.length_a   1.000
_cell.length_b   1.000
_cell.length_c   1.000
_cell.angle_alpha   90.00
_cell.angle_beta   90.00
_cell.angle_gamma   90.00
#
_symmetry.space_group_name_H-M   'P 1'
#
loop_
_entity.id
_entity.type
_entity.pdbx_description
1 polymer ?
#
loop_
_entity_poly.entity_id
_entity_poly.type
_entity_poly.pdbx_seq_one_letter_code
_entity_poly.pdbx_strand_id
1 'polypeptide(L)'
;MKLVEEFVRALMTSEELHHFGQIRLFLDEDYSNPAKYTALGNLYFIHNSLKDVQIWDFNENKFKSAAGKEVHNGNIENVGTKEKIKFPLILFPESKFSRKGFMRTRWRVGCAVFDLVNIHLFHDACNFTAMEKYPSRYSEVRQTALVYTFQRLNVGNERIPLFIFGDFNFRLDTKGVIQKLTKKAVPVYVKSAKNEVEKILYKDIGDENKVVLTLGKKYFELDEHEATFAGNEKWLQEFDKEPKLFEKDLFEFDISFPPSYPFKEDTCGTSYMRTRCPSWCDRIFLSRTALSLVNMNPLDNDKPPVLYQLVGESMAMGDHKPVMLLCNLQCFPGKHNSNQLHGP
;
A
#
# COMPACT_ATOMS: atom_id res chain seq x y z
N MET A 1 -17.89 10.15 -6.34
CA MET A 1 -17.36 11.20 -7.23
C MET A 1 -17.34 12.54 -6.50
N LYS A 2 -18.48 13.10 -6.06
CA LYS A 2 -18.51 14.40 -5.35
C LYS A 2 -17.51 14.55 -4.18
N LEU A 3 -17.40 13.56 -3.28
CA LEU A 3 -16.44 13.61 -2.16
C LEU A 3 -14.96 13.57 -2.61
N VAL A 4 -14.65 12.83 -3.68
CA VAL A 4 -13.29 12.74 -4.24
C VAL A 4 -12.92 14.06 -4.92
N GLU A 5 -13.85 14.62 -5.69
CA GLU A 5 -13.69 15.95 -6.31
C GLU A 5 -13.51 17.04 -5.25
N GLU A 6 -14.32 17.03 -4.19
CA GLU A 6 -14.20 17.97 -3.07
C GLU A 6 -12.86 17.83 -2.34
N PHE A 7 -12.40 16.61 -2.09
CA PHE A 7 -11.09 16.33 -1.49
C PHE A 7 -9.94 16.81 -2.36
N VAL A 8 -9.95 16.49 -3.66
CA VAL A 8 -8.94 16.94 -4.63
C VAL A 8 -8.93 18.46 -4.72
N ARG A 9 -10.11 19.09 -4.78
CA ARG A 9 -10.23 20.54 -4.78
C ARG A 9 -9.63 21.12 -3.50
N ALA A 10 -9.98 20.59 -2.33
CA ALA A 10 -9.47 21.06 -1.05
C ALA A 10 -7.94 20.99 -0.97
N LEU A 11 -7.32 19.90 -1.44
CA LEU A 11 -5.86 19.79 -1.54
C LEU A 11 -5.27 20.82 -2.51
N MET A 12 -5.84 20.97 -3.70
CA MET A 12 -5.32 21.88 -4.72
C MET A 12 -5.46 23.37 -4.36
N THR A 13 -6.37 23.71 -3.45
CA THR A 13 -6.59 25.08 -2.95
C THR A 13 -6.07 25.30 -1.53
N SER A 14 -5.41 24.32 -0.92
CA SER A 14 -4.94 24.43 0.46
C SER A 14 -3.79 25.44 0.55
N GLU A 15 -3.76 26.19 1.65
CA GLU A 15 -2.66 27.13 1.92
C GLU A 15 -1.35 26.38 2.14
N GLU A 16 -1.37 25.19 2.75
CA GLU A 16 -0.19 24.38 3.02
C GLU A 16 0.52 23.92 1.74
N LEU A 17 -0.23 23.77 0.64
CA LEU A 17 0.30 23.31 -0.65
C LEU A 17 0.50 24.45 -1.68
N HIS A 18 0.37 25.72 -1.29
CA HIS A 18 0.46 26.85 -2.22
C HIS A 18 1.80 26.96 -2.97
N HIS A 19 2.89 26.45 -2.40
CA HIS A 19 4.21 26.40 -3.05
C HIS A 19 4.40 25.18 -3.98
N PHE A 20 3.41 24.31 -4.13
CA PHE A 20 3.44 23.17 -5.04
C PHE A 20 2.67 23.51 -6.33
N GLY A 21 3.26 24.38 -7.15
CA GLY A 21 2.60 24.92 -8.35
C GLY A 21 2.57 23.95 -9.55
N GLN A 22 3.41 22.92 -9.54
CA GLN A 22 3.48 21.88 -10.55
C GLN A 22 2.68 20.66 -10.07
N ILE A 23 1.64 20.27 -10.81
CA ILE A 23 0.66 19.27 -10.35
C ILE A 23 0.39 18.24 -11.46
N ARG A 24 0.41 16.95 -11.11
CA ARG A 24 -0.04 15.84 -11.98
C ARG A 24 -1.00 14.93 -11.25
N LEU A 25 -2.23 14.82 -11.75
CA LEU A 25 -3.27 13.97 -11.18
C LEU A 25 -3.76 12.94 -12.20
N PHE A 26 -3.87 11.69 -11.76
CA PHE A 26 -4.44 10.59 -12.52
C PHE A 26 -5.44 9.86 -11.63
N LEU A 27 -6.74 10.03 -11.88
CA LEU A 27 -7.83 9.42 -11.12
C LEU A 27 -8.61 8.49 -12.04
N ASP A 28 -8.51 7.17 -11.83
CA ASP A 28 -9.28 6.20 -12.59
C ASP A 28 -10.69 6.13 -12.00
N GLU A 29 -11.66 6.75 -12.66
CA GLU A 29 -13.05 6.84 -12.19
C GLU A 29 -14.04 6.20 -13.17
N ASP A 30 -13.55 5.65 -14.29
CA ASP A 30 -14.39 5.02 -15.32
C ASP A 30 -14.88 3.63 -14.90
N TYR A 31 -15.85 3.60 -13.98
CA TYR A 31 -16.54 2.38 -13.58
C TYR A 31 -17.41 1.77 -14.70
N SER A 32 -17.65 2.50 -15.80
CA SER A 32 -18.40 2.01 -16.96
C SER A 32 -17.62 0.98 -17.79
N ASN A 33 -16.30 0.90 -17.60
CA ASN A 33 -15.44 -0.11 -18.22
C ASN A 33 -14.86 -1.09 -17.18
N PRO A 34 -15.64 -2.10 -16.75
CA PRO A 34 -15.16 -3.11 -15.80
C PRO A 34 -13.92 -3.85 -16.26
N ALA A 35 -13.64 -3.96 -17.57
CA ALA A 35 -12.45 -4.68 -18.04
C ALA A 35 -11.13 -3.97 -17.70
N LYS A 36 -11.17 -2.65 -17.48
CA LYS A 36 -9.97 -1.82 -17.31
C LYS A 36 -9.92 -1.01 -16.01
N TYR A 37 -11.06 -0.82 -15.36
CA TYR A 37 -11.19 -0.04 -14.14
C TYR A 37 -10.42 -0.65 -12.95
N THR A 38 -9.61 0.18 -12.27
CA THR A 38 -8.84 -0.17 -11.06
C THR A 38 -9.16 0.69 -9.83
N ALA A 39 -9.91 1.78 -9.98
CA ALA A 39 -10.16 2.76 -8.90
C ALA A 39 -8.89 3.36 -8.27
N LEU A 40 -7.73 3.24 -8.93
CA LEU A 40 -6.47 3.81 -8.46
C LEU A 40 -6.42 5.31 -8.75
N GLY A 41 -5.83 6.05 -7.82
CA GLY A 41 -5.57 7.49 -7.95
C GLY A 41 -4.14 7.82 -7.57
N ASN A 42 -3.46 8.63 -8.39
CA ASN A 42 -2.15 9.19 -8.09
C ASN A 42 -2.22 10.72 -8.14
N LEU A 43 -1.79 11.37 -7.06
CA LEU A 43 -1.72 12.82 -6.95
C LEU A 43 -0.26 13.19 -6.69
N TYR A 44 0.34 13.95 -7.60
CA TYR A 44 1.72 14.43 -7.49
C TYR A 44 1.71 15.95 -7.35
N PHE A 45 2.22 16.43 -6.22
CA PHE A 45 2.44 17.84 -5.92
C PHE A 45 3.95 18.09 -5.91
N ILE A 46 4.43 18.96 -6.80
CA ILE A 46 5.85 19.23 -7.00
C ILE A 46 6.15 20.67 -6.57
N HIS A 47 7.07 20.82 -5.63
CA HIS A 47 7.43 22.12 -5.06
C HIS A 47 8.11 23.04 -6.10
N ASN A 48 7.80 24.33 -6.06
CA ASN A 48 8.28 25.34 -7.03
C ASN A 48 9.81 25.55 -7.03
N SER A 49 10.50 25.09 -5.98
CA SER A 49 11.97 25.10 -5.91
C SER A 49 12.61 24.09 -6.86
N LEU A 50 11.93 22.98 -7.18
CA LEU A 50 12.44 21.99 -8.12
C LEU A 50 12.34 22.51 -9.56
N LYS A 51 13.47 22.48 -10.27
CA LYS A 51 13.59 22.85 -11.68
C LYS A 51 13.75 21.60 -12.54
N ASP A 52 13.37 21.72 -13.81
CA ASP A 52 13.55 20.68 -14.83
C ASP A 52 12.98 19.30 -14.46
N VAL A 53 11.83 19.28 -13.79
CA VAL A 53 11.10 18.03 -13.51
C VAL A 53 10.45 17.55 -14.80
N GLN A 54 10.68 16.29 -15.14
CA GLN A 54 10.12 15.66 -16.33
C GLN A 54 9.37 14.37 -15.97
N ILE A 55 8.35 14.06 -16.75
CA ILE A 55 7.59 12.81 -16.67
C ILE A 55 7.72 12.05 -17.98
N TRP A 56 7.91 10.74 -17.92
CA TRP A 56 8.02 9.88 -19.09
C TRP A 56 6.66 9.69 -19.74
N ASP A 57 6.59 9.86 -21.05
CA ASP A 57 5.46 9.43 -21.87
C ASP A 57 5.75 8.03 -22.41
N PHE A 58 4.95 7.04 -21.99
CA PHE A 58 5.08 5.64 -22.37
C PHE A 58 4.63 5.38 -23.81
N ASN A 59 3.79 6.23 -24.39
CA ASN A 59 3.36 6.09 -25.78
C ASN A 59 4.43 6.65 -26.73
N GLU A 60 5.03 7.79 -26.38
CA GLU A 60 6.04 8.46 -27.19
C GLU A 60 7.49 8.05 -26.87
N ASN A 61 7.70 7.27 -25.80
CA ASN A 61 9.01 6.84 -25.31
C ASN A 61 10.00 8.00 -25.11
N LYS A 62 9.53 9.09 -24.48
CA LYS A 62 10.38 10.26 -24.20
C LYS A 62 9.94 10.99 -22.93
N PHE A 63 10.88 11.70 -22.31
CA PHE A 63 10.57 12.61 -21.21
C PHE A 63 9.92 13.90 -21.73
N LYS A 64 8.83 14.32 -21.08
CA LYS A 64 8.14 15.58 -21.28
C LYS A 64 8.22 16.44 -20.02
N SER A 65 8.15 17.76 -20.17
CA SER A 65 8.14 18.68 -19.03
C SER A 65 6.93 18.41 -18.13
N ALA A 66 7.16 18.34 -16.81
CA ALA A 66 6.10 18.25 -15.80
C ALA A 66 5.60 19.63 -15.34
N ALA A 67 5.97 20.70 -16.05
CA ALA A 67 5.53 22.06 -15.72
C ALA A 67 4.00 22.22 -15.78
N GLY A 68 3.46 23.15 -15.00
CA GLY A 68 2.04 23.46 -14.96
C GLY A 68 1.20 22.42 -14.21
N LYS A 69 -0.12 22.50 -14.39
CA LYS A 69 -1.12 21.64 -13.73
C LYS A 69 -1.82 20.78 -14.78
N GLU A 70 -1.86 19.48 -14.56
CA GLU A 70 -2.55 18.52 -15.42
C GLU A 70 -3.39 17.59 -14.54
N VAL A 71 -4.70 17.55 -14.78
CA VAL A 71 -5.66 16.76 -14.00
C VAL A 71 -6.43 15.87 -14.95
N HIS A 72 -6.26 14.56 -14.78
CA HIS A 72 -6.99 13.53 -15.52
C HIS A 72 -7.92 12.79 -14.57
N ASN A 73 -9.23 12.89 -14.81
CA ASN A 73 -10.29 12.18 -14.09
C ASN A 73 -11.22 11.45 -15.08
N GLY A 74 -12.07 10.54 -14.57
CA GLY A 74 -12.88 9.68 -15.43
C GLY A 74 -12.07 8.57 -16.13
N ASN A 75 -12.15 8.52 -17.46
CA ASN A 75 -11.41 7.55 -18.26
C ASN A 75 -10.00 8.07 -18.57
N ILE A 76 -9.02 7.40 -18.00
CA ILE A 76 -7.61 7.78 -18.13
C ILE A 76 -6.80 6.83 -19.05
N GLU A 77 -7.44 5.98 -19.85
CA GLU A 77 -6.75 4.94 -20.63
C GLU A 77 -5.75 5.49 -21.65
N ASN A 78 -6.07 6.64 -22.27
CA ASN A 78 -5.26 7.22 -23.34
C ASN A 78 -4.20 8.20 -22.83
N VAL A 79 -4.04 8.33 -21.51
CA VAL A 79 -3.06 9.23 -20.91
C VAL A 79 -1.68 8.58 -20.93
N GLY A 80 -0.80 9.04 -21.84
CA GLY A 80 0.51 8.43 -22.10
C GLY A 80 1.56 8.62 -21.00
N THR A 81 1.42 9.61 -20.12
CA THR A 81 2.38 9.89 -19.04
C THR A 81 2.21 9.00 -17.81
N LYS A 82 1.40 7.95 -17.92
CA LYS A 82 1.26 6.89 -16.93
C LYS A 82 1.06 5.56 -17.65
N GLU A 83 1.39 4.47 -16.98
CA GLU A 83 0.98 3.13 -17.38
C GLU A 83 0.05 2.56 -16.31
N LYS A 84 -1.11 2.00 -16.70
CA LYS A 84 -2.08 1.40 -15.77
C LYS A 84 -2.38 -0.02 -16.22
N ILE A 85 -2.31 -0.97 -15.29
CA ILE A 85 -2.64 -2.37 -15.56
C ILE A 85 -3.62 -2.88 -14.51
N LYS A 86 -4.76 -3.38 -14.98
CA LYS A 86 -5.68 -4.17 -14.18
C LYS A 86 -5.21 -5.63 -14.12
N PHE A 87 -5.28 -6.26 -12.95
CA PHE A 87 -4.94 -7.68 -12.84
C PHE A 87 -5.94 -8.56 -13.59
N PRO A 88 -5.46 -9.52 -14.41
CA PRO A 88 -6.33 -10.44 -15.11
C PRO A 88 -7.03 -11.40 -14.13
N LEU A 89 -8.26 -11.80 -14.47
CA LEU A 89 -9.10 -12.64 -13.61
C LEU A 89 -8.45 -13.99 -13.27
N ILE A 90 -7.55 -14.49 -14.13
CA ILE A 90 -6.83 -15.75 -13.88
C ILE A 90 -5.94 -15.71 -12.64
N LEU A 91 -5.53 -14.53 -12.18
CA LEU A 91 -4.76 -14.39 -10.94
C LEU A 91 -5.62 -14.61 -9.69
N PHE A 92 -6.94 -14.43 -9.80
CA PHE A 92 -7.87 -14.75 -8.71
C PHE A 92 -9.25 -15.14 -9.25
N PRO A 93 -9.40 -16.37 -9.80
CA PRO A 93 -10.63 -16.81 -10.48
C PRO A 93 -11.88 -16.77 -9.60
N GLU A 94 -11.72 -16.88 -8.28
CA GLU A 94 -12.80 -16.84 -7.30
C GLU A 94 -13.42 -15.43 -7.18
N SER A 95 -12.73 -14.38 -7.65
CA SER A 95 -13.23 -13.01 -7.69
C SER A 95 -13.91 -12.71 -9.03
N LYS A 96 -15.24 -12.76 -9.03
CA LYS A 96 -16.06 -12.48 -10.23
C LYS A 96 -15.91 -11.04 -10.75
N PHE A 97 -15.61 -10.10 -9.86
CA PHE A 97 -15.37 -8.69 -10.19
C PHE A 97 -14.25 -8.15 -9.32
N SER A 98 -13.14 -7.79 -9.95
CA SER A 98 -11.99 -7.17 -9.30
C SER A 98 -11.74 -5.78 -9.85
N ARG A 99 -11.24 -4.89 -9.00
CA ARG A 99 -10.68 -3.57 -9.36
C ARG A 99 -9.18 -3.50 -9.01
N LYS A 100 -8.55 -4.66 -8.78
CA LYS A 100 -7.15 -4.72 -8.34
C LYS A 100 -6.20 -4.55 -9.53
N GLY A 101 -5.06 -3.92 -9.30
CA GLY A 101 -4.11 -3.58 -10.36
C GLY A 101 -2.99 -2.68 -9.84
N PHE A 102 -2.25 -2.07 -10.76
CA PHE A 102 -1.25 -1.05 -10.44
C PHE A 102 -1.24 0.10 -11.46
N MET A 103 -0.68 1.23 -11.06
CA MET A 103 -0.43 2.39 -11.90
C MET A 103 1.00 2.88 -11.69
N ARG A 104 1.78 2.95 -12.77
CA ARG A 104 3.16 3.43 -12.81
C ARG A 104 3.22 4.82 -13.43
N THR A 105 4.05 5.68 -12.86
CA THR A 105 4.62 6.86 -13.53
C THR A 105 6.14 6.80 -13.45
N ARG A 106 6.84 7.45 -14.38
CA ARG A 106 8.30 7.53 -14.41
C ARG A 106 8.73 8.98 -14.44
N TRP A 107 9.61 9.35 -13.52
CA TRP A 107 10.01 10.72 -13.30
C TRP A 107 11.51 10.89 -13.54
N ARG A 108 11.86 12.09 -14.00
CA ARG A 108 13.22 12.61 -13.93
C ARG A 108 13.21 13.88 -13.09
N VAL A 109 14.00 13.90 -12.03
CA VAL A 109 14.23 15.07 -11.18
C VAL A 109 15.74 15.28 -11.12
N GLY A 110 16.23 16.35 -11.75
CA GLY A 110 17.66 16.53 -11.97
C GLY A 110 18.26 15.35 -12.76
N CYS A 111 19.24 14.69 -12.18
CA CYS A 111 19.89 13.50 -12.74
C CYS A 111 19.18 12.18 -12.41
N ALA A 112 18.28 12.18 -11.42
CA ALA A 112 17.67 10.96 -10.92
C ALA A 112 16.49 10.58 -11.81
N VAL A 113 16.46 9.33 -12.26
CA VAL A 113 15.31 8.74 -12.95
C VAL A 113 14.77 7.61 -12.09
N PHE A 114 13.47 7.60 -11.83
CA PHE A 114 12.83 6.59 -10.99
C PHE A 114 11.36 6.37 -11.36
N ASP A 115 10.86 5.18 -11.06
CA ASP A 115 9.47 4.76 -11.21
C ASP A 115 8.76 4.90 -9.85
N LEU A 116 7.55 5.47 -9.89
CA LEU A 116 6.60 5.47 -8.78
C LEU A 116 5.43 4.57 -9.17
N VAL A 117 5.17 3.52 -8.39
CA VAL A 117 4.13 2.52 -8.67
C VAL A 117 3.15 2.44 -7.52
N ASN A 118 1.90 2.85 -7.77
CA ASN A 118 0.78 2.64 -6.86
C ASN A 118 0.12 1.29 -7.17
N ILE A 119 0.07 0.38 -6.19
CA ILE A 119 -0.49 -0.97 -6.33
C ILE A 119 -1.64 -1.20 -5.37
N HIS A 120 -2.63 -1.98 -5.82
CA HIS A 120 -3.74 -2.44 -5.00
C HIS A 120 -3.96 -3.94 -5.23
N LEU A 121 -3.54 -4.76 -4.27
CA LEU A 121 -3.61 -6.23 -4.34
C LEU A 121 -4.95 -6.78 -3.78
N PHE A 122 -5.13 -8.10 -3.92
CA PHE A 122 -6.35 -8.81 -3.51
C PHE A 122 -6.51 -8.89 -1.99
N HIS A 123 -7.75 -8.74 -1.51
CA HIS A 123 -8.11 -8.73 -0.09
C HIS A 123 -8.69 -10.08 0.36
N ASP A 124 -8.70 -10.31 1.68
CA ASP A 124 -9.27 -11.53 2.28
C ASP A 124 -10.79 -11.41 2.41
N ALA A 125 -11.52 -12.24 1.66
CA ALA A 125 -12.99 -12.26 1.71
C ALA A 125 -13.55 -12.98 2.95
N CYS A 126 -12.79 -13.89 3.57
CA CYS A 126 -13.25 -14.79 4.63
C CYS A 126 -12.17 -15.09 5.68
N ASN A 127 -12.43 -14.81 6.95
CA ASN A 127 -11.48 -15.14 8.02
C ASN A 127 -11.24 -16.65 8.19
N PHE A 128 -12.24 -17.49 7.89
CA PHE A 128 -12.08 -18.94 7.95
C PHE A 128 -11.02 -19.44 6.96
N THR A 129 -11.10 -18.99 5.71
CA THR A 129 -10.09 -19.31 4.69
C THR A 129 -8.70 -18.76 5.05
N ALA A 130 -8.64 -17.58 5.68
CA ALA A 130 -7.38 -16.99 6.13
C ALA A 130 -6.71 -17.77 7.29
N MET A 131 -7.49 -18.40 8.18
CA MET A 131 -6.96 -19.13 9.35
C MET A 131 -6.63 -20.61 9.09
N GLU A 132 -7.06 -21.20 7.97
CA GLU A 132 -6.88 -22.64 7.70
C GLU A 132 -5.40 -23.06 7.71
N LYS A 133 -4.56 -22.30 7.00
CA LYS A 133 -3.12 -22.52 6.87
C LYS A 133 -2.37 -21.21 6.65
N TYR A 134 -1.05 -21.27 6.81
CA TYR A 134 -0.15 -20.19 6.42
C TYR A 134 0.95 -20.73 5.48
N PRO A 135 1.27 -20.05 4.35
CA PRO A 135 0.53 -18.93 3.76
C PRO A 135 -0.93 -19.28 3.46
N SER A 136 -1.84 -18.31 3.62
CA SER A 136 -3.25 -18.52 3.30
C SER A 136 -3.46 -18.55 1.79
N ARG A 137 -4.62 -19.04 1.34
CA ARG A 137 -5.00 -18.97 -0.09
C ARG A 137 -4.96 -17.53 -0.63
N TYR A 138 -5.34 -16.54 0.18
CA TYR A 138 -5.30 -15.13 -0.21
C TYR A 138 -3.88 -14.59 -0.30
N SER A 139 -3.00 -15.00 0.62
CA SER A 139 -1.57 -14.66 0.60
C SER A 139 -0.89 -15.21 -0.65
N GLU A 140 -1.18 -16.46 -1.04
CA GLU A 140 -0.66 -17.07 -2.29
C GLU A 140 -1.12 -16.30 -3.54
N VAL A 141 -2.38 -15.84 -3.55
CA VAL A 141 -2.93 -15.02 -4.65
C VAL A 141 -2.23 -13.66 -4.72
N ARG A 142 -2.02 -12.98 -3.59
CA ARG A 142 -1.25 -11.73 -3.54
C ARG A 142 0.18 -11.92 -4.00
N GLN A 143 0.83 -12.99 -3.56
CA GLN A 143 2.19 -13.34 -3.99
C GLN A 143 2.26 -13.46 -5.51
N THR A 144 1.35 -14.22 -6.11
CA THR A 144 1.26 -14.41 -7.56
C THR A 144 1.04 -13.07 -8.29
N ALA A 145 0.16 -12.21 -7.78
CA ALA A 145 -0.12 -10.90 -8.36
C ALA A 145 1.08 -9.93 -8.28
N LEU A 146 1.86 -9.99 -7.20
CA LEU A 146 3.05 -9.18 -7.05
C LEU A 146 4.18 -9.66 -7.96
N VAL A 147 4.38 -10.98 -8.11
CA VAL A 147 5.29 -11.56 -9.11
C VAL A 147 4.91 -11.11 -10.53
N TYR A 148 3.63 -11.20 -10.88
CA TYR A 148 3.13 -10.69 -12.16
C TYR A 148 3.43 -9.20 -12.35
N THR A 149 3.28 -8.39 -11.30
CA THR A 149 3.62 -6.96 -11.33
C THR A 149 5.10 -6.74 -11.64
N PHE A 150 6.01 -7.45 -10.97
CA PHE A 150 7.46 -7.32 -11.23
C PHE A 150 7.87 -7.77 -12.63
N GLN A 151 7.22 -8.80 -13.18
CA GLN A 151 7.41 -9.21 -14.58
C GLN A 151 7.00 -8.09 -15.54
N ARG A 152 5.89 -7.38 -15.28
CA ARG A 152 5.46 -6.24 -16.12
C ARG A 152 6.34 -5.01 -15.97
N LEU A 153 6.87 -4.77 -14.78
CA LEU A 153 7.78 -3.68 -14.49
C LEU A 153 9.23 -3.96 -14.95
N ASN A 154 9.52 -5.18 -15.41
CA ASN A 154 10.87 -5.65 -15.74
C ASN A 154 11.86 -5.40 -14.60
N VAL A 155 11.46 -5.69 -13.36
CA VAL A 155 12.35 -5.64 -12.20
C VAL A 155 13.43 -6.71 -12.40
N GLY A 156 14.53 -6.37 -13.09
CA GLY A 156 15.69 -7.23 -13.36
C GLY A 156 16.83 -6.49 -14.05
N ASN A 157 16.84 -6.59 -15.38
CA ASN A 157 18.03 -6.32 -16.21
C ASN A 157 18.09 -4.97 -16.92
N GLU A 158 17.19 -4.03 -16.63
CA GLU A 158 17.37 -2.58 -16.90
C GLU A 158 16.62 -1.82 -15.80
N ARG A 159 17.19 -1.73 -14.60
CA ARG A 159 16.41 -1.32 -13.42
C ARG A 159 16.46 0.19 -13.20
N ILE A 160 15.52 0.90 -13.81
CA ILE A 160 15.08 2.19 -13.28
C ILE A 160 14.73 1.99 -11.79
N PRO A 161 15.33 2.77 -10.86
CA PRO A 161 14.97 2.81 -9.46
C PRO A 161 13.45 2.79 -9.24
N LEU A 162 12.94 1.85 -8.45
CA LEU A 162 11.50 1.66 -8.25
C LEU A 162 11.11 1.96 -6.80
N PHE A 163 10.16 2.87 -6.61
CA PHE A 163 9.39 3.02 -5.38
C PHE A 163 7.99 2.47 -5.65
N ILE A 164 7.59 1.43 -4.92
CA ILE A 164 6.28 0.79 -5.05
C ILE A 164 5.53 0.89 -3.73
N PHE A 165 4.31 1.42 -3.79
CA PHE A 165 3.51 1.76 -2.62
C PHE A 165 2.03 1.50 -2.87
N GLY A 166 1.23 1.49 -1.81
CA GLY A 166 -0.23 1.37 -1.89
C GLY A 166 -0.77 0.28 -0.97
N ASP A 167 -1.99 -0.19 -1.26
CA ASP A 167 -2.66 -1.24 -0.50
C ASP A 167 -2.24 -2.62 -1.03
N PHE A 168 -1.16 -3.15 -0.45
CA PHE A 168 -0.71 -4.52 -0.69
C PHE A 168 -1.68 -5.56 -0.12
N ASN A 169 -2.63 -5.16 0.73
CA ASN A 169 -3.54 -6.06 1.42
C ASN A 169 -2.83 -7.21 2.17
N PHE A 170 -1.52 -7.09 2.43
CA PHE A 170 -0.80 -8.08 3.20
C PHE A 170 -1.45 -8.24 4.56
N ARG A 171 -1.66 -9.51 4.94
CA ARG A 171 -2.25 -9.88 6.21
C ARG A 171 -1.21 -10.60 7.05
N LEU A 172 -1.43 -10.57 8.34
CA LEU A 172 -0.65 -11.39 9.25
C LEU A 172 -0.94 -12.89 9.00
N ASP A 173 -0.03 -13.73 9.47
CA ASP A 173 -0.28 -15.15 9.71
C ASP A 173 -1.45 -15.32 10.71
N THR A 174 -2.66 -15.24 10.16
CA THR A 174 -3.92 -15.20 10.92
C THR A 174 -4.08 -16.45 11.76
N LYS A 175 -3.64 -17.60 11.24
CA LYS A 175 -3.59 -18.85 12.00
C LYS A 175 -2.70 -18.73 13.23
N GLY A 176 -1.47 -18.26 13.05
CA GLY A 176 -0.52 -18.05 14.14
C GLY A 176 -1.01 -17.04 15.18
N VAL A 177 -1.61 -15.94 14.72
CA VAL A 177 -2.21 -14.92 15.61
C VAL A 177 -3.34 -15.53 16.45
N ILE A 178 -4.28 -16.24 15.83
CA ILE A 178 -5.36 -16.91 16.55
C ILE A 178 -4.79 -17.90 17.57
N GLN A 179 -3.84 -18.75 17.17
CA GLN A 179 -3.20 -19.71 18.09
C GLN A 179 -2.55 -19.03 19.30
N LYS A 180 -1.90 -17.87 19.11
CA LYS A 180 -1.31 -17.10 20.22
C LYS A 180 -2.38 -16.53 21.15
N LEU A 181 -3.42 -15.92 20.59
CA LEU A 181 -4.51 -15.30 21.35
C LEU A 181 -5.36 -16.34 22.10
N THR A 182 -5.54 -17.53 21.53
CA THR A 182 -6.44 -18.57 22.05
C THR A 182 -5.68 -19.72 22.73
N LYS A 183 -4.45 -19.50 23.20
CA LYS A 183 -3.59 -20.56 23.78
C LYS A 183 -4.24 -21.31 24.95
N LYS A 184 -5.10 -20.64 25.72
CA LYS A 184 -5.86 -21.20 26.86
C LYS A 184 -7.36 -21.34 26.57
N ALA A 185 -7.74 -21.45 25.31
CA ALA A 185 -9.13 -21.54 24.91
C ALA A 185 -9.37 -22.72 23.96
N VAL A 186 -10.60 -23.25 23.99
CA VAL A 186 -11.05 -24.33 23.13
C VAL A 186 -12.11 -23.83 22.12
N PRO A 187 -12.06 -24.28 20.86
CA PRO A 187 -13.01 -23.83 19.85
C PRO A 187 -14.36 -24.53 20.00
N VAL A 188 -15.44 -23.76 19.99
CA VAL A 188 -16.83 -24.21 19.90
C VAL A 188 -17.44 -23.71 18.60
N TYR A 189 -17.90 -24.64 17.77
CA TYR A 189 -18.43 -24.34 16.44
C TYR A 189 -19.92 -24.07 16.51
N VAL A 190 -20.31 -22.85 16.14
CA VAL A 190 -21.72 -22.46 16.00
C VAL A 190 -22.11 -22.65 14.54
N LYS A 191 -23.11 -23.51 14.33
CA LYS A 191 -23.57 -23.89 12.99
C LYS A 191 -24.97 -23.40 12.71
N SER A 192 -25.23 -23.09 11.44
CA SER A 192 -26.57 -22.75 10.95
C SER A 192 -27.49 -23.97 10.93
N ALA A 193 -28.78 -23.74 10.67
CA ALA A 193 -29.75 -24.81 10.42
C ALA A 193 -29.36 -25.72 9.22
N LYS A 194 -28.48 -25.24 8.33
CA LYS A 194 -27.93 -26.01 7.20
C LYS A 194 -26.61 -26.71 7.54
N ASN A 195 -26.22 -26.78 8.82
CA ASN A 195 -24.99 -27.39 9.31
C ASN A 195 -23.69 -26.72 8.79
N GLU A 196 -23.77 -25.47 8.31
CA GLU A 196 -22.62 -24.67 7.92
C GLU A 196 -22.08 -23.90 9.13
N VAL A 197 -20.74 -23.81 9.29
CA VAL A 197 -20.13 -23.05 10.39
C VAL A 197 -20.32 -21.56 10.16
N GLU A 198 -21.06 -20.89 11.05
CA GLU A 198 -21.27 -19.44 11.00
C GLU A 198 -20.24 -18.70 11.86
N LYS A 199 -19.94 -19.25 13.04
CA LYS A 199 -18.97 -18.70 13.99
C LYS A 199 -18.17 -19.80 14.69
N ILE A 200 -16.98 -19.44 15.14
CA ILE A 200 -16.15 -20.23 16.05
C ILE A 200 -15.95 -19.38 17.30
N LEU A 201 -16.38 -19.89 18.46
CA LEU A 201 -16.18 -19.26 19.76
C LEU A 201 -15.02 -19.95 20.46
N TYR A 202 -13.94 -19.24 20.71
CA TYR A 202 -12.84 -19.74 21.53
C TYR A 202 -13.13 -19.43 22.99
N LYS A 203 -13.55 -20.44 23.75
CA LYS A 203 -13.92 -20.32 25.16
C LYS A 203 -12.76 -20.64 26.07
N ASP A 204 -12.55 -19.85 27.12
CA ASP A 204 -11.48 -20.07 28.09
C ASP A 204 -11.64 -21.45 28.76
N ILE A 205 -10.53 -22.15 29.01
CA ILE A 205 -10.55 -23.49 29.64
C ILE A 205 -10.92 -23.40 31.13
N GLY A 206 -10.60 -22.29 31.80
CA GLY A 206 -10.90 -22.06 33.21
C GLY A 206 -12.26 -21.42 33.48
N ASP A 207 -12.89 -20.82 32.46
CA ASP A 207 -14.24 -20.24 32.53
C ASP A 207 -14.98 -20.42 31.21
N GLU A 208 -15.88 -21.40 31.15
CA GLU A 208 -16.65 -21.73 29.95
C GLU A 208 -17.64 -20.64 29.50
N ASN A 209 -17.94 -19.66 30.37
CA ASN A 209 -18.76 -18.50 30.02
C ASN A 209 -17.92 -17.38 29.38
N LYS A 210 -16.60 -17.40 29.56
CA LYS A 210 -15.68 -16.43 28.96
C LYS A 210 -15.33 -16.81 27.52
N VAL A 211 -15.69 -15.97 26.56
CA VAL A 211 -15.32 -16.12 25.14
C VAL A 211 -14.13 -15.22 24.84
N VAL A 212 -12.94 -15.80 24.64
CA VAL A 212 -11.70 -15.07 24.35
C VAL A 212 -11.71 -14.45 22.95
N LEU A 213 -12.14 -15.21 21.95
CA LEU A 213 -12.23 -14.78 20.55
C LEU A 213 -13.52 -15.33 19.92
N THR A 214 -14.27 -14.46 19.27
CA THR A 214 -15.32 -14.84 18.33
C THR A 214 -14.82 -14.62 16.92
N LEU A 215 -14.81 -15.69 16.12
CA LEU A 215 -14.39 -15.65 14.72
C LEU A 215 -15.57 -15.99 13.81
N GLY A 216 -15.74 -15.23 12.74
CA GLY A 216 -16.71 -15.47 11.68
C GLY A 216 -16.17 -15.00 10.34
N LYS A 217 -16.89 -15.26 9.24
CA LYS A 217 -16.46 -14.86 7.88
C LYS A 217 -15.97 -13.41 7.78
N LYS A 218 -16.66 -12.48 8.47
CA LYS A 218 -16.23 -11.09 8.60
C LYS A 218 -16.24 -10.59 10.05
N TYR A 219 -15.85 -11.46 10.97
CA TYR A 219 -15.88 -11.16 12.40
C TYR A 219 -14.58 -11.66 13.04
N PHE A 220 -13.93 -10.80 13.80
CA PHE A 220 -12.70 -11.03 14.54
C PHE A 220 -12.79 -10.16 15.81
N GLU A 221 -13.42 -10.69 16.85
CA GLU A 221 -13.71 -9.96 18.07
C GLU A 221 -13.09 -10.65 19.27
N LEU A 222 -12.27 -9.90 20.00
CA LEU A 222 -11.71 -10.34 21.27
C LEU A 222 -12.54 -9.76 22.42
N ASP A 223 -12.56 -10.45 23.55
CA ASP A 223 -13.13 -9.93 24.79
C ASP A 223 -12.50 -8.58 25.18
N GLU A 224 -11.18 -8.53 25.15
CA GLU A 224 -10.37 -7.33 25.45
C GLU A 224 -9.80 -6.71 24.15
N HIS A 225 -10.61 -6.56 23.11
CA HIS A 225 -10.16 -6.15 21.76
C HIS A 225 -9.37 -4.84 21.75
N GLU A 226 -9.89 -3.79 22.38
CA GLU A 226 -9.21 -2.49 22.41
C GLU A 226 -7.89 -2.60 23.17
N ALA A 227 -7.90 -3.18 24.36
CA ALA A 227 -6.70 -3.32 25.20
C ALA A 227 -5.61 -4.16 24.51
N THR A 228 -5.99 -5.18 23.72
CA THR A 228 -5.06 -6.04 22.98
C THR A 228 -4.30 -5.27 21.89
N PHE A 229 -4.91 -4.22 21.33
CA PHE A 229 -4.40 -3.46 20.18
C PHE A 229 -4.20 -1.95 20.48
N ALA A 230 -3.95 -1.60 21.75
CA ALA A 230 -3.97 -0.21 22.22
C ALA A 230 -2.65 0.58 22.11
N GLY A 231 -1.52 0.03 21.65
CA GLY A 231 -0.32 0.88 21.70
C GLY A 231 1.06 0.25 21.58
N ASN A 232 1.24 -0.89 20.92
CA ASN A 232 2.58 -1.14 20.37
C ASN A 232 2.60 -2.22 19.30
N GLU A 233 1.66 -3.18 19.31
CA GLU A 233 1.46 -4.24 18.31
C GLU A 233 2.75 -4.92 17.77
N LYS A 234 3.91 -4.74 18.41
CA LYS A 234 5.20 -5.25 17.95
C LYS A 234 5.19 -6.76 17.90
N TRP A 235 4.41 -7.36 18.80
CA TRP A 235 4.16 -8.79 18.80
C TRP A 235 3.45 -9.27 17.53
N LEU A 236 2.65 -8.45 16.85
CA LEU A 236 2.04 -8.79 15.56
C LEU A 236 3.07 -8.85 14.44
N GLN A 237 4.19 -8.12 14.53
CA GLN A 237 5.25 -8.15 13.51
C GLN A 237 5.89 -9.54 13.37
N GLU A 238 5.84 -10.39 14.41
CA GLU A 238 6.28 -11.79 14.31
C GLU A 238 5.45 -12.61 13.31
N PHE A 239 4.20 -12.16 13.06
CA PHE A 239 3.26 -12.74 12.12
C PHE A 239 3.19 -12.00 10.79
N ASP A 240 3.85 -10.84 10.63
CA ASP A 240 3.97 -10.13 9.35
C ASP A 240 5.03 -10.80 8.47
N LYS A 241 4.61 -11.85 7.77
CA LYS A 241 5.49 -12.78 7.07
C LYS A 241 5.40 -12.68 5.55
N GLU A 242 4.37 -12.05 4.98
CA GLU A 242 4.21 -11.92 3.52
C GLU A 242 5.34 -11.10 2.86
N PRO A 243 5.80 -9.96 3.42
CA PRO A 243 6.88 -9.17 2.82
C PRO A 243 8.19 -9.94 2.66
N LYS A 244 8.48 -10.90 3.56
CA LYS A 244 9.74 -11.67 3.60
C LYS A 244 10.01 -12.46 2.32
N LEU A 245 8.96 -12.82 1.59
CA LEU A 245 9.08 -13.54 0.32
C LEU A 245 9.76 -12.71 -0.77
N PHE A 246 9.82 -11.39 -0.61
CA PHE A 246 10.31 -10.43 -1.60
C PHE A 246 11.55 -9.66 -1.13
N GLU A 247 12.12 -10.00 0.02
CA GLU A 247 13.24 -9.27 0.65
C GLU A 247 14.49 -9.20 -0.24
N LYS A 248 14.64 -10.11 -1.21
CA LYS A 248 15.75 -10.08 -2.18
C LYS A 248 15.60 -8.95 -3.18
N ASP A 249 14.38 -8.67 -3.63
CA ASP A 249 14.08 -7.70 -4.67
C ASP A 249 13.67 -6.34 -4.12
N LEU A 250 12.95 -6.34 -3.00
CA LEU A 250 12.40 -5.16 -2.34
C LEU A 250 13.03 -4.97 -0.95
N PHE A 251 13.16 -3.69 -0.59
CA PHE A 251 13.54 -3.21 0.72
C PHE A 251 12.39 -2.40 1.31
N GLU A 252 12.18 -2.54 2.61
CA GLU A 252 11.26 -1.71 3.39
C GLU A 252 12.01 -1.17 4.60
N PHE A 253 11.73 0.08 4.97
CA PHE A 253 12.24 0.65 6.21
C PHE A 253 11.50 0.04 7.42
N ASP A 254 12.16 0.01 8.57
CA ASP A 254 11.58 -0.54 9.79
C ASP A 254 10.26 0.15 10.15
N ILE A 255 9.24 -0.66 10.42
CA ILE A 255 7.93 -0.19 10.84
C ILE A 255 7.92 0.02 12.35
N SER A 256 7.69 1.26 12.76
CA SER A 256 7.52 1.67 14.16
C SER A 256 6.08 2.08 14.51
N PHE A 257 5.18 2.06 13.53
CA PHE A 257 3.77 2.47 13.65
C PHE A 257 2.82 1.26 13.75
N PRO A 258 1.63 1.41 14.34
CA PRO A 258 0.67 0.32 14.49
C PRO A 258 0.08 -0.12 13.14
N PRO A 259 -0.60 -1.27 13.05
CA PRO A 259 -1.27 -1.72 11.83
C PRO A 259 -2.14 -0.63 11.17
N SER A 260 -2.07 -0.51 9.85
CA SER A 260 -2.78 0.55 9.09
C SER A 260 -4.27 0.28 8.88
N TYR A 261 -4.74 -0.93 9.17
CA TYR A 261 -6.10 -1.43 8.91
C TYR A 261 -6.50 -2.52 9.93
N PRO A 262 -7.78 -2.70 10.31
CA PRO A 262 -8.96 -1.91 9.93
C PRO A 262 -9.38 -0.93 11.02
N PHE A 263 -9.08 0.36 10.94
CA PHE A 263 -9.55 1.34 11.93
C PHE A 263 -11.07 1.49 11.91
N LYS A 264 -11.67 1.85 13.04
CA LYS A 264 -13.07 2.28 13.08
C LYS A 264 -13.22 3.62 12.36
N GLU A 265 -14.29 3.75 11.59
CA GLU A 265 -14.71 5.01 10.99
C GLU A 265 -15.56 5.82 12.00
N ASP A 266 -15.02 6.02 13.20
CA ASP A 266 -15.62 6.83 14.28
C ASP A 266 -14.70 8.00 14.64
N THR A 267 -15.08 8.82 15.63
CA THR A 267 -14.32 10.02 16.01
C THR A 267 -13.06 9.73 16.83
N CYS A 268 -12.84 8.50 17.30
CA CYS A 268 -11.72 8.15 18.18
C CYS A 268 -10.42 7.98 17.40
N GLY A 269 -10.50 7.45 16.18
CA GLY A 269 -9.37 7.31 15.26
C GLY A 269 -8.32 6.27 15.67
N THR A 270 -8.29 5.76 16.89
CA THR A 270 -7.23 4.84 17.37
C THR A 270 -7.67 3.39 17.50
N SER A 271 -8.98 3.11 17.51
CA SER A 271 -9.53 1.76 17.67
C SER A 271 -9.69 1.00 16.36
N TYR A 272 -9.58 -0.33 16.42
CA TYR A 272 -9.82 -1.21 15.28
C TYR A 272 -11.27 -1.73 15.21
N MET A 273 -11.77 -1.93 14.00
CA MET A 273 -12.98 -2.68 13.72
C MET A 273 -12.80 -4.16 14.04
N ARG A 274 -13.90 -4.78 14.48
CA ARG A 274 -13.93 -6.20 14.85
C ARG A 274 -14.19 -7.13 13.66
N THR A 275 -13.78 -6.72 12.46
CA THR A 275 -14.11 -7.43 11.22
C THR A 275 -12.96 -8.30 10.71
N ARG A 276 -11.71 -7.90 10.98
CA ARG A 276 -10.47 -8.56 10.60
C ARG A 276 -9.44 -8.40 11.72
N CYS A 277 -8.44 -9.27 11.73
CA CYS A 277 -7.25 -9.04 12.53
C CYS A 277 -6.51 -7.80 12.00
N PRO A 278 -6.08 -6.87 12.87
CA PRO A 278 -5.27 -5.72 12.45
C PRO A 278 -4.02 -6.14 11.65
N SER A 279 -3.70 -5.44 10.56
CA SER A 279 -2.57 -5.75 9.68
C SER A 279 -1.98 -4.50 9.02
N TRP A 280 -0.70 -4.55 8.66
CA TRP A 280 -0.03 -3.54 7.83
C TRP A 280 -0.31 -3.80 6.35
N CYS A 281 -1.49 -3.40 5.88
CA CYS A 281 -1.91 -3.56 4.49
C CYS A 281 -1.28 -2.52 3.56
N ASP A 282 -1.07 -1.31 4.06
CA ASP A 282 -0.56 -0.16 3.32
C ASP A 282 0.95 -0.06 3.53
N ARG A 283 1.74 -0.13 2.46
CA ARG A 283 3.21 -0.28 2.55
C ARG A 283 3.93 0.54 1.49
N ILE A 284 5.20 0.82 1.74
CA ILE A 284 6.10 1.51 0.81
C ILE A 284 7.40 0.71 0.72
N PHE A 285 7.66 0.11 -0.44
CA PHE A 285 8.88 -0.63 -0.72
C PHE A 285 9.73 0.07 -1.77
N LEU A 286 11.04 -0.16 -1.69
CA LEU A 286 12.04 0.34 -2.64
C LEU A 286 12.74 -0.85 -3.29
N SER A 287 13.02 -0.78 -4.59
CA SER A 287 14.05 -1.65 -5.17
C SER A 287 15.42 -1.33 -4.56
N ARG A 288 16.36 -2.26 -4.65
CA ARG A 288 17.75 -2.01 -4.22
C ARG A 288 18.39 -0.79 -4.91
N THR A 289 18.03 -0.54 -6.17
CA THR A 289 18.48 0.65 -6.92
C THR A 289 17.79 1.94 -6.46
N ALA A 290 16.52 1.90 -6.05
CA ALA A 290 15.87 3.04 -5.39
C ALA A 290 16.44 3.32 -4.02
N LEU A 291 16.77 2.28 -3.24
CA LEU A 291 17.42 2.46 -1.96
C LEU A 291 18.76 3.19 -2.09
N SER A 292 19.54 2.92 -3.14
CA SER A 292 20.79 3.65 -3.40
C SER A 292 20.62 5.12 -3.76
N LEU A 293 19.39 5.56 -4.12
CA LEU A 293 19.09 6.98 -4.27
C LEU A 293 18.79 7.66 -2.93
N VAL A 294 18.48 6.92 -1.87
CA VAL A 294 18.12 7.53 -0.58
C VAL A 294 19.37 8.05 0.12
N ASN A 295 19.35 9.32 0.51
CA ASN A 295 20.37 9.91 1.35
C ASN A 295 20.17 9.47 2.79
N MET A 296 21.05 8.60 3.27
CA MET A 296 21.02 8.08 4.64
C MET A 296 21.68 9.01 5.66
N ASN A 297 22.13 10.20 5.24
CA ASN A 297 22.59 11.23 6.17
C ASN A 297 21.38 11.87 6.89
N PRO A 298 21.49 12.16 8.20
CA PRO A 298 20.43 12.82 8.96
C PRO A 298 19.88 14.06 8.27
N LEU A 299 18.55 14.24 8.30
CA LEU A 299 17.85 15.37 7.69
C LEU A 299 18.26 16.71 8.34
N ASP A 300 18.49 16.65 9.65
CA ASP A 300 18.99 17.69 10.56
C ASP A 300 19.80 16.98 11.66
N ASN A 301 20.61 17.70 12.45
CA ASN A 301 21.47 17.11 13.51
C ASN A 301 20.74 16.21 14.54
N ASP A 302 19.41 16.25 14.60
CA ASP A 302 18.60 15.47 15.57
C ASP A 302 17.49 14.59 14.95
N LYS A 303 17.34 14.55 13.61
CA LYS A 303 16.26 13.79 12.95
C LYS A 303 16.78 12.57 12.20
N PRO A 304 16.02 11.44 12.20
CA PRO A 304 16.41 10.29 11.42
C PRO A 304 16.45 10.67 9.92
N PRO A 305 17.33 10.03 9.13
CA PRO A 305 17.46 10.30 7.69
C PRO A 305 16.17 9.98 6.90
N VAL A 306 15.33 9.12 7.48
CA VAL A 306 14.08 8.63 6.90
C VAL A 306 13.03 8.62 7.99
N LEU A 307 11.82 9.07 7.65
CA LEU A 307 10.64 8.98 8.51
C LEU A 307 9.59 8.11 7.82
N TYR A 308 9.25 6.98 8.44
CA TYR A 308 8.25 6.03 7.95
C TYR A 308 7.17 5.85 9.03
N GLN A 309 5.97 6.38 8.80
CA GLN A 309 4.94 6.50 9.83
C GLN A 309 3.52 6.56 9.24
N LEU A 310 2.51 6.47 10.11
CA LEU A 310 1.13 6.81 9.74
C LEU A 310 0.92 8.32 9.73
N VAL A 311 -0.02 8.78 8.91
CA VAL A 311 -0.53 10.15 8.92
C VAL A 311 -1.83 10.18 9.71
N GLY A 312 -1.94 11.11 10.65
CA GLY A 312 -3.16 11.29 11.44
C GLY A 312 -3.40 10.14 12.42
N GLU A 313 -2.39 9.69 13.16
CA GLU A 313 -2.50 8.55 14.08
C GLU A 313 -3.64 8.68 15.11
N SER A 314 -3.94 9.90 15.56
CA SER A 314 -5.03 10.19 16.50
C SER A 314 -6.31 10.67 15.82
N MET A 315 -6.39 10.61 14.49
CA MET A 315 -7.50 11.14 13.70
C MET A 315 -8.23 10.04 12.95
N ALA A 316 -9.53 10.24 12.75
CA ALA A 316 -10.36 9.40 11.91
C ALA A 316 -10.10 9.71 10.43
N MET A 317 -9.41 8.80 9.72
CA MET A 317 -9.03 8.98 8.31
C MET A 317 -9.68 7.94 7.37
N GLY A 318 -10.55 7.07 7.91
CA GLY A 318 -11.11 5.91 7.23
C GLY A 318 -10.72 4.60 7.93
N ASP A 319 -11.13 3.46 7.36
CA ASP A 319 -10.73 2.15 7.85
C ASP A 319 -9.27 1.79 7.54
N HIS A 320 -8.68 2.47 6.57
CA HIS A 320 -7.24 2.54 6.35
C HIS A 320 -6.71 3.90 6.78
N LYS A 321 -5.50 3.93 7.36
CA LYS A 321 -4.76 5.17 7.58
C LYS A 321 -3.66 5.37 6.53
N PRO A 322 -3.45 6.60 6.03
CA PRO A 322 -2.36 6.85 5.10
C PRO A 322 -1.00 6.56 5.73
N VAL A 323 -0.14 5.87 4.98
CA VAL A 323 1.25 5.61 5.33
C VAL A 323 2.15 6.56 4.56
N MET A 324 3.12 7.17 5.25
CA MET A 324 4.04 8.15 4.68
C MET A 324 5.48 7.69 4.83
N LEU A 325 6.24 7.82 3.74
CA LEU A 325 7.70 7.75 3.74
C LEU A 325 8.26 9.12 3.33
N LEU A 326 8.99 9.77 4.23
CA LEU A 326 9.75 10.99 3.96
C LEU A 326 11.23 10.66 3.96
N CYS A 327 11.93 11.00 2.87
CA CYS A 327 13.36 10.81 2.74
C CYS A 327 13.96 11.86 1.79
N ASN A 328 15.27 12.07 1.90
CA ASN A 328 16.03 12.86 0.92
C ASN A 328 16.58 11.93 -0.15
N LEU A 329 16.57 12.38 -1.41
CA LEU A 329 17.23 11.66 -2.51
C LEU A 329 18.59 12.31 -2.81
N GLN A 330 19.60 11.48 -3.03
CA GLN A 330 20.89 11.89 -3.57
C GLN A 330 20.73 12.21 -5.06
N CYS A 331 20.90 13.47 -5.44
CA CYS A 331 21.10 13.85 -6.83
C CYS A 331 22.60 13.88 -7.11
N PHE A 332 23.11 12.87 -7.84
CA PHE A 332 24.47 12.90 -8.35
C PHE A 332 24.57 13.92 -9.51
N PRO A 333 25.28 15.05 -9.38
CA PRO A 333 25.53 15.88 -10.54
C PRO A 333 26.18 15.03 -11.63
N GLY A 334 25.49 14.88 -12.76
CA GLY A 334 26.00 14.08 -13.87
C GLY A 334 27.36 14.65 -14.28
N LYS A 335 28.38 13.80 -14.39
CA LYS A 335 29.59 14.19 -15.11
C LYS A 335 29.14 14.55 -16.52
N HIS A 336 29.09 15.84 -16.82
CA HIS A 336 29.16 16.30 -18.20
C HIS A 336 30.50 15.83 -18.74
N ASN A 337 30.52 14.64 -19.37
CA ASN A 337 31.60 14.28 -20.26
C ASN A 337 31.47 15.17 -21.50
N SER A 338 31.93 16.41 -21.38
CA SER A 338 32.38 17.19 -22.53
C SER A 338 33.68 16.57 -23.01
N ASN A 339 33.60 15.41 -23.66
CA ASN A 339 34.67 14.99 -24.56
C ASN A 339 34.57 15.94 -25.76
N GLN A 340 35.33 17.03 -25.68
CA GLN A 340 35.72 17.79 -26.85
C GLN A 340 36.37 16.81 -27.82
N LEU A 341 35.71 16.66 -28.97
CA LEU A 341 36.31 16.14 -30.19
C LEU A 341 37.50 17.04 -30.54
N HIS A 342 38.71 16.61 -30.19
CA HIS A 342 39.88 17.00 -30.97
C HIS A 342 40.02 15.97 -32.09
N GLY A 343 39.55 16.38 -33.28
CA GLY A 343 39.91 15.73 -34.53
C GLY A 343 41.39 15.97 -34.88
N PRO A 344 41.94 15.16 -35.79
CA PRO A 344 43.35 15.12 -36.13
C PRO A 344 43.91 16.42 -36.71
#